data_AF-A0A832JSS3-F1
#
_entry.id   AF-A0A832JSS3-F1
#
_cell.length_a   1.000
_cell.length_b   1.000
_cell.length_c   1.000
_cell.angle_alpha   90.00
_cell.angle_beta   90.00
_cell.angle_gamma   90.00
#
_symmetry.space_group_name_H-M   'P 1'
#
loop_
_entity.id
_entity.type
_entity.pdbx_description
1 polymer ?
#
loop_
_entity_poly.entity_id
_entity_poly.type
_entity_poly.pdbx_seq_one_letter_code
_entity_poly.pdbx_strand_id
1 'polypeptide(L)'
;MVSSGEGLGLTEDGIDRLRQAGQIASRALREAASRTRPGINCLEVCVLAEDLVRGMGANPAFPCNIGIDSVAAHFTPVPDDNPIIPPGCLVKIDLGVELDGYIVDTAVTVDLRSPHGILAAAANEALKSALRIARAGLRVSDIGRVVYESATRLGCRPISNLTGHEIGKYRLHAGVSIPNVPTGGSAKLEAGKVYALEPFTTRSDASGVVVNTKIIHIFALRMDLLKSKEKSLSDSAPLKEIVRVSRGLPYTPRWLGPEAASFSLQLYRRGLAIGYPVLVEKSGAPVAQAEHTIIVYEGGCEVLT
;
A
#
# COMPACT_ATOMS: atom_id res chain seq x y z
N MET A 1 -6.25 -26.24 -13.06
CA MET A 1 -7.54 -26.36 -12.34
C MET A 1 -7.28 -25.91 -10.92
N VAL A 2 -7.62 -24.66 -10.58
CA VAL A 2 -7.56 -24.19 -9.20
C VAL A 2 -8.84 -24.69 -8.53
N SER A 3 -8.65 -25.42 -7.43
CA SER A 3 -9.69 -26.02 -6.60
C SER A 3 -10.85 -25.06 -6.31
N SER A 4 -12.07 -25.58 -6.39
CA SER A 4 -13.28 -24.96 -5.85
C SER A 4 -13.03 -24.45 -4.43
N GLY A 5 -13.63 -23.30 -4.06
CA GLY A 5 -13.35 -22.54 -2.83
C GLY A 5 -13.74 -23.22 -1.51
N GLU A 6 -13.94 -24.53 -1.50
CA GLU A 6 -14.20 -25.30 -0.29
C GLU A 6 -12.93 -25.38 0.57
N GLY A 7 -12.92 -24.66 1.69
CA GLY A 7 -11.86 -24.75 2.72
C GLY A 7 -11.01 -23.49 2.94
N LEU A 8 -11.25 -22.39 2.21
CA LEU A 8 -10.39 -21.19 2.24
C LEU A 8 -10.82 -20.11 3.27
N GLY A 9 -11.92 -20.28 4.01
CA GLY A 9 -12.41 -19.22 4.92
C GLY A 9 -12.90 -17.93 4.24
N LEU A 10 -12.65 -17.74 2.93
CA LEU A 10 -13.28 -16.76 2.05
C LEU A 10 -14.49 -17.40 1.35
N THR A 11 -15.59 -16.64 1.27
CA THR A 11 -16.75 -17.03 0.46
C THR A 11 -16.47 -16.81 -1.02
N GLU A 12 -17.19 -17.50 -1.92
CA GLU A 12 -17.08 -17.28 -3.36
C GLU A 12 -17.34 -15.81 -3.74
N ASP A 13 -18.40 -15.21 -3.18
CA ASP A 13 -18.67 -13.77 -3.34
C ASP A 13 -17.47 -12.91 -2.91
N GLY A 14 -16.81 -13.23 -1.79
CA GLY A 14 -15.63 -12.49 -1.35
C GLY A 14 -14.45 -12.58 -2.31
N ILE A 15 -14.22 -13.75 -2.91
CA ILE A 15 -13.20 -13.93 -3.94
C ILE A 15 -13.54 -13.10 -5.18
N ASP A 16 -14.80 -13.08 -5.60
CA ASP A 16 -15.23 -12.30 -6.77
C ASP A 16 -15.12 -10.79 -6.51
N ARG A 17 -15.43 -10.32 -5.30
CA ARG A 17 -15.18 -8.92 -4.89
C ARG A 17 -13.70 -8.57 -4.94
N LEU A 18 -12.83 -9.45 -4.45
CA LEU A 18 -11.37 -9.27 -4.53
C LEU A 18 -10.87 -9.19 -5.97
N ARG A 19 -11.34 -10.07 -6.86
CA ARG A 19 -11.00 -10.05 -8.29
C ARG A 19 -11.48 -8.76 -8.97
N GLN A 20 -12.72 -8.34 -8.68
CA GLN A 20 -13.28 -7.10 -9.22
C GLN A 20 -12.48 -5.88 -8.73
N ALA A 21 -12.17 -5.81 -7.43
CA ALA A 21 -11.34 -4.76 -6.85
C ALA A 21 -9.94 -4.74 -7.49
N GLY A 22 -9.35 -5.92 -7.71
CA GLY A 22 -8.07 -6.11 -8.40
C GLY A 22 -8.05 -5.54 -9.83
N GLN A 23 -9.08 -5.83 -10.62
CA GLN A 23 -9.23 -5.30 -11.98
C GLN A 23 -9.36 -3.77 -12.00
N ILE A 24 -10.13 -3.21 -11.05
CA ILE A 24 -10.31 -1.76 -10.88
C ILE A 24 -8.98 -1.11 -10.51
N ALA A 25 -8.29 -1.64 -9.49
CA ALA A 25 -6.98 -1.15 -9.03
C ALA A 25 -5.97 -1.16 -10.18
N SER A 26 -5.86 -2.27 -10.89
CA SER A 26 -4.95 -2.43 -12.04
C SER A 26 -5.20 -1.38 -13.13
N ARG A 27 -6.48 -1.10 -13.43
CA ARG A 27 -6.84 -0.13 -14.47
C ARG A 27 -6.54 1.30 -14.03
N ALA A 28 -6.90 1.66 -12.80
CA ALA A 28 -6.65 2.99 -12.26
C ALA A 28 -5.14 3.26 -12.10
N LEU A 29 -4.37 2.28 -11.60
CA LEU A 29 -2.92 2.38 -11.44
C LEU A 29 -2.21 2.56 -12.79
N ARG A 30 -2.61 1.82 -13.83
CA ARG A 30 -2.05 1.99 -15.19
C ARG A 30 -2.30 3.37 -15.75
N GLU A 31 -3.50 3.93 -15.56
CA GLU A 31 -3.82 5.28 -16.03
C GLU A 31 -3.06 6.35 -15.23
N ALA A 32 -2.95 6.20 -13.91
CA ALA A 32 -2.13 7.10 -13.09
C ALA A 32 -0.64 7.05 -13.50
N ALA A 33 -0.10 5.85 -13.76
CA ALA A 33 1.27 5.67 -14.23
C ALA A 33 1.50 6.28 -15.63
N SER A 34 0.55 6.14 -16.56
CA SER A 34 0.67 6.71 -17.92
C SER A 34 0.69 8.25 -17.91
N ARG A 35 0.06 8.86 -16.90
CA ARG A 35 0.02 10.32 -16.70
C ARG A 35 1.21 10.86 -15.92
N THR A 36 2.02 9.98 -15.31
CA THR A 36 3.18 10.35 -14.51
C THR A 36 4.36 10.72 -15.40
N ARG A 37 4.65 12.01 -15.48
CA ARG A 37 5.75 12.59 -16.28
C ARG A 37 6.23 13.91 -15.67
N PRO A 38 7.42 14.40 -16.05
CA PRO A 38 7.96 15.64 -15.52
C PRO A 38 6.99 16.82 -15.73
N GLY A 39 6.89 17.69 -14.73
CA GLY A 39 6.03 18.88 -14.76
C GLY A 39 4.57 18.65 -14.35
N ILE A 40 4.15 17.40 -14.13
CA ILE A 40 2.80 17.11 -13.61
C ILE A 40 2.78 17.25 -12.09
N ASN A 41 1.70 17.82 -11.56
CA ASN A 41 1.45 17.90 -10.13
C ASN A 41 1.10 16.50 -9.58
N CYS A 42 1.75 16.07 -8.50
CA CYS A 42 1.47 14.79 -7.87
C CYS A 42 0.01 14.69 -7.41
N LEU A 43 -0.60 15.81 -7.00
CA LEU A 43 -2.00 15.86 -6.58
C LEU A 43 -2.94 15.45 -7.71
N GLU A 44 -2.65 15.87 -8.94
CA GLU A 44 -3.44 15.49 -10.12
C GLU A 44 -3.37 13.99 -10.37
N VAL A 45 -2.21 13.36 -10.18
CA VAL A 45 -2.02 11.90 -10.33
C VAL A 45 -2.80 11.14 -9.26
N CYS A 46 -2.69 11.53 -7.99
CA CYS A 46 -3.42 10.89 -6.89
C CYS A 46 -4.93 11.02 -7.04
N VAL A 47 -5.42 12.23 -7.34
CA VAL A 47 -6.86 12.49 -7.52
C VAL A 47 -7.40 11.71 -8.72
N LEU A 48 -6.68 11.68 -9.84
CA LEU A 48 -7.06 10.88 -11.00
C LEU A 48 -7.24 9.40 -10.65
N ALA A 49 -6.27 8.80 -9.95
CA ALA A 49 -6.34 7.40 -9.54
C ALA A 49 -7.57 7.13 -8.65
N GLU A 50 -7.78 7.97 -7.64
CA GLU A 50 -8.89 7.84 -6.70
C GLU A 50 -10.25 8.05 -7.36
N ASP A 51 -10.37 8.99 -8.30
CA ASP A 51 -11.62 9.27 -9.02
C ASP A 51 -11.95 8.18 -10.03
N LEU A 52 -10.95 7.57 -10.68
CA LEU A 52 -11.15 6.39 -11.52
C LEU A 52 -11.70 5.21 -10.71
N VAL A 53 -11.17 4.98 -9.52
CA VAL A 53 -11.66 3.93 -8.61
C VAL A 53 -13.14 4.18 -8.26
N ARG A 54 -13.48 5.42 -7.84
CA ARG A 54 -14.87 5.80 -7.52
C ARG A 54 -15.79 5.69 -8.73
N GLY A 55 -15.35 6.14 -9.90
CA GLY A 55 -16.10 6.09 -11.15
C GLY A 55 -16.37 4.67 -11.65
N MET A 56 -15.57 3.69 -11.22
CA MET A 56 -15.78 2.26 -11.50
C MET A 56 -16.63 1.54 -10.43
N GLY A 57 -17.20 2.27 -9.47
CA GLY A 57 -18.11 1.73 -8.46
C GLY A 57 -17.43 1.07 -7.26
N ALA A 58 -16.13 1.34 -7.04
CA ALA A 58 -15.40 0.93 -5.84
C ALA A 58 -14.99 2.16 -5.02
N ASN A 59 -14.32 1.95 -3.89
CA ASN A 59 -13.70 3.06 -3.16
C ASN A 59 -12.20 2.84 -2.98
N PRO A 60 -11.40 3.91 -2.84
CA PRO A 60 -10.04 3.75 -2.37
C PRO A 60 -10.02 3.13 -0.96
N ALA A 61 -9.18 2.12 -0.76
CA ALA A 61 -8.96 1.49 0.54
C ALA A 61 -8.07 2.36 1.46
N PHE A 62 -7.22 3.18 0.85
CA PHE A 62 -6.39 4.19 1.50
C PHE A 62 -6.06 5.30 0.48
N PRO A 63 -5.57 6.49 0.92
CA PRO A 63 -5.22 7.58 0.01
C PRO A 63 -4.20 7.16 -1.05
N CYS A 64 -4.35 7.56 -2.31
CA CYS A 64 -3.35 7.23 -3.33
C CYS A 64 -2.00 7.84 -2.94
N ASN A 65 -0.98 7.00 -2.86
CA ASN A 65 0.36 7.36 -2.44
C ASN A 65 1.21 7.68 -3.67
N ILE A 66 2.07 8.70 -3.57
CA ILE A 66 3.01 9.08 -4.63
C ILE A 66 4.40 9.45 -4.08
N GLY A 67 5.33 8.51 -4.09
CA GLY A 67 6.68 8.72 -3.54
C GLY A 67 7.71 9.09 -4.60
N ILE A 68 8.34 10.27 -4.49
CA ILE A 68 9.44 10.69 -5.37
C ILE A 68 10.80 10.34 -4.74
N ASP A 69 11.66 9.70 -5.53
CA ASP A 69 13.03 9.30 -5.19
C ASP A 69 13.10 8.62 -3.81
N SER A 70 13.66 9.29 -2.80
CA SER A 70 13.90 8.73 -1.47
C SER A 70 12.64 8.52 -0.65
N VAL A 71 11.52 9.16 -1.01
CA VAL A 71 10.22 8.94 -0.36
C VAL A 71 9.75 7.54 -0.73
N ALA A 72 9.79 6.61 0.21
CA ALA A 72 9.48 5.21 0.00
C ALA A 72 7.97 4.92 0.05
N ALA A 73 7.26 5.48 1.03
CA ALA A 73 5.84 5.20 1.28
C ALA A 73 5.15 6.34 2.08
N HIS A 74 3.82 6.28 2.14
CA HIS A 74 2.92 7.12 2.95
C HIS A 74 2.81 8.60 2.55
N PHE A 75 3.37 9.01 1.41
CA PHE A 75 3.16 10.36 0.92
C PHE A 75 1.92 10.42 0.04
N THR A 76 0.91 11.18 0.47
CA THR A 76 -0.15 11.71 -0.39
C THR A 76 -0.09 13.23 -0.34
N PRO A 77 -0.21 13.94 -1.47
CA PRO A 77 -0.32 15.39 -1.49
C PRO A 77 -1.66 15.86 -0.90
N VAL A 78 -1.64 17.07 -0.37
CA VAL A 78 -2.81 17.83 0.10
C VAL A 78 -2.91 19.12 -0.74
N PRO A 79 -4.07 19.80 -0.83
CA PRO A 79 -4.24 20.94 -1.74
C PRO A 79 -3.21 22.07 -1.60
N ASP A 80 -2.69 22.30 -0.39
CA ASP A 80 -1.66 23.32 -0.12
C ASP A 80 -0.23 22.84 -0.46
N ASP A 81 -0.06 21.54 -0.70
CA ASP A 81 1.16 20.91 -1.17
C ASP A 81 1.02 20.73 -2.69
N ASN A 82 1.76 21.53 -3.47
CA ASN A 82 1.75 21.48 -4.93
C ASN A 82 3.05 20.85 -5.47
N PRO A 83 3.41 19.61 -5.08
CA PRO A 83 4.67 19.02 -5.48
C PRO A 83 4.61 18.63 -6.95
N ILE A 84 5.51 19.22 -7.72
CA ILE A 84 5.66 18.96 -9.16
C ILE A 84 6.68 17.83 -9.35
N ILE A 85 6.34 16.85 -10.20
CA ILE A 85 7.25 15.75 -10.55
C ILE A 85 8.47 16.30 -11.29
N PRO A 86 9.69 16.15 -10.75
CA PRO A 86 10.91 16.60 -11.42
C PRO A 86 11.26 15.75 -12.64
N PRO A 87 12.06 16.28 -13.59
CA PRO A 87 12.69 15.43 -14.61
C PRO A 87 13.70 14.47 -13.99
N GLY A 88 13.80 13.25 -14.53
CA GLY A 88 14.86 12.31 -14.14
C GLY A 88 14.72 11.71 -12.74
N CYS A 89 13.51 11.61 -12.19
CA CYS A 89 13.26 11.01 -10.88
C CYS A 89 12.63 9.60 -10.98
N LEU A 90 12.54 8.92 -9.84
CA LEU A 90 11.72 7.72 -9.64
C LEU A 90 10.41 8.08 -8.93
N VAL A 91 9.28 7.73 -9.53
CA VAL A 91 7.96 7.98 -8.94
C VAL A 91 7.29 6.65 -8.62
N LYS A 92 6.97 6.42 -7.36
CA LYS A 92 6.19 5.26 -6.90
C LYS A 92 4.74 5.69 -6.78
N ILE A 93 3.81 4.94 -7.35
CA ILE A 93 2.37 5.13 -7.18
C ILE A 93 1.84 3.88 -6.50
N ASP A 94 1.11 4.06 -5.42
CA ASP A 94 0.61 2.99 -4.57
C ASP A 94 -0.88 3.25 -4.27
N LEU A 95 -1.72 2.27 -4.59
CA LEU A 95 -3.16 2.40 -4.69
C LEU A 95 -3.87 1.16 -4.15
N GLY A 96 -4.63 1.36 -3.06
CA GLY A 96 -5.57 0.38 -2.55
C GLY A 96 -6.99 0.61 -3.04
N VAL A 97 -7.72 -0.47 -3.32
CA VAL A 97 -9.14 -0.46 -3.70
C VAL A 97 -9.92 -1.41 -2.80
N GLU A 98 -11.12 -1.01 -2.40
CA GLU A 98 -12.03 -1.86 -1.64
C GLU A 98 -13.43 -1.94 -2.25
N LEU A 99 -14.03 -3.12 -2.14
CA LEU A 99 -15.43 -3.41 -2.41
C LEU A 99 -16.01 -4.18 -1.22
N ASP A 100 -16.98 -3.58 -0.52
CA ASP A 100 -17.63 -4.17 0.66
C ASP A 100 -16.62 -4.67 1.73
N GLY A 101 -15.51 -3.94 1.85
CA GLY A 101 -14.41 -4.26 2.76
C GLY A 101 -13.42 -5.31 2.26
N TYR A 102 -13.60 -5.89 1.08
CA TYR A 102 -12.59 -6.72 0.42
C TYR A 102 -11.58 -5.81 -0.26
N ILE A 103 -10.33 -5.87 0.20
CA ILE A 103 -9.28 -4.92 -0.15
C ILE A 103 -8.26 -5.59 -1.07
N VAL A 104 -7.83 -4.85 -2.08
CA VAL A 104 -6.58 -5.10 -2.80
C VAL A 104 -5.67 -3.89 -2.66
N ASP A 105 -4.39 -4.17 -2.69
CA ASP A 105 -3.24 -3.28 -2.59
C ASP A 105 -2.27 -3.53 -3.76
N THR A 106 -1.78 -2.47 -4.39
CA THR A 106 -0.87 -2.57 -5.53
C THR A 106 -0.13 -1.28 -5.79
N ALA A 107 1.11 -1.42 -6.25
CA ALA A 107 2.00 -0.30 -6.49
C ALA A 107 2.91 -0.55 -7.69
N VAL A 108 3.30 0.55 -8.35
CA VAL A 108 4.23 0.56 -9.47
C VAL A 108 5.23 1.71 -9.34
N THR A 109 6.45 1.47 -9.80
CA THR A 109 7.45 2.54 -9.97
C THR A 109 7.55 2.95 -11.44
N VAL A 110 7.30 4.23 -11.72
CA VAL A 110 7.60 4.90 -12.98
C VAL A 110 9.00 5.49 -12.92
N ASP A 111 9.91 5.00 -13.76
CA ASP A 111 11.29 5.47 -13.83
C ASP A 111 11.45 6.51 -14.94
N LEU A 112 11.57 7.79 -14.57
CA LEU A 112 11.71 8.89 -15.52
C LEU A 112 13.19 9.22 -15.84
N ARG A 113 14.14 8.37 -15.41
CA ARG A 113 15.57 8.51 -15.72
C ARG A 113 15.89 7.96 -17.10
N SER A 114 16.94 8.52 -17.71
CA SER A 114 17.53 8.01 -18.95
C SER A 114 19.05 7.86 -18.78
N PRO A 115 19.61 6.65 -18.98
CA PRO A 115 18.90 5.39 -19.18
C PRO A 115 18.04 5.02 -17.96
N HIS A 116 16.95 4.26 -18.18
CA HIS A 116 16.16 3.72 -17.07
C HIS A 116 17.05 2.91 -16.13
N GLY A 117 16.82 3.03 -14.84
CA GLY A 117 17.69 2.48 -13.81
C GLY A 117 17.24 1.11 -13.29
N ILE A 118 18.21 0.41 -12.71
CA ILE A 118 18.09 -0.97 -12.24
C ILE A 118 17.11 -1.15 -11.05
N LEU A 119 16.78 -0.08 -10.32
CA LEU A 119 15.97 -0.17 -9.10
C LEU A 119 14.55 -0.69 -9.37
N ALA A 120 13.83 -0.11 -10.34
CA ALA A 120 12.48 -0.58 -10.69
C ALA A 120 12.50 -2.02 -11.22
N ALA A 121 13.50 -2.38 -12.02
CA ALA A 121 13.69 -3.74 -12.50
C ALA A 121 13.94 -4.73 -11.34
N ALA A 122 14.74 -4.33 -10.34
CA ALA A 122 15.03 -5.15 -9.18
C ALA A 122 13.82 -5.38 -8.27
N ALA A 123 13.00 -4.35 -8.02
CA ALA A 123 11.73 -4.51 -7.28
C ALA A 123 10.78 -5.48 -8.00
N ASN A 124 10.63 -5.33 -9.33
CA ASN A 124 9.79 -6.21 -10.14
C ASN A 124 10.30 -7.67 -10.18
N GLU A 125 11.60 -7.88 -10.31
CA GLU A 125 12.19 -9.23 -10.31
C GLU A 125 12.07 -9.90 -8.93
N ALA A 126 12.24 -9.13 -7.86
CA ALA A 126 12.00 -9.61 -6.50
C ALA A 126 10.54 -10.02 -6.29
N LEU A 127 9.58 -9.20 -6.74
CA LEU A 127 8.15 -9.50 -6.64
C LEU A 127 7.79 -10.77 -7.43
N LYS A 128 8.22 -10.85 -8.70
CA LYS A 128 8.02 -12.05 -9.53
C LYS A 128 8.60 -13.31 -8.88
N SER A 129 9.75 -13.19 -8.21
CA SER A 129 10.37 -14.33 -7.53
C SER A 129 9.63 -14.75 -6.27
N ALA A 130 9.13 -13.78 -5.48
CA ALA A 130 8.26 -14.04 -4.34
C ALA A 130 6.93 -14.71 -4.75
N LEU A 131 6.29 -14.23 -5.81
CA LEU A 131 5.04 -14.79 -6.34
C LEU A 131 5.18 -16.25 -6.78
N ARG A 132 6.32 -16.63 -7.39
CA ARG A 132 6.57 -18.01 -7.85
C ARG A 132 6.60 -19.05 -6.74
N ILE A 133 6.94 -18.64 -5.52
CA ILE A 133 7.06 -19.57 -4.38
C ILE A 133 5.86 -19.50 -3.44
N ALA A 134 5.05 -18.44 -3.51
CA ALA A 134 3.97 -18.18 -2.58
C ALA A 134 2.91 -19.30 -2.63
N ARG A 135 2.74 -19.97 -1.49
CA ARG A 135 1.76 -21.04 -1.25
C ARG A 135 1.57 -21.24 0.24
N ALA A 136 0.48 -21.89 0.63
CA ALA A 136 0.22 -22.19 2.04
C ALA A 136 1.38 -22.99 2.68
N GLY A 137 1.63 -22.73 3.96
CA GLY A 137 2.69 -23.38 4.74
C GLY A 137 4.10 -22.84 4.50
N LEU A 138 4.32 -22.01 3.46
CA LEU A 138 5.61 -21.34 3.24
C LEU A 138 5.88 -20.33 4.35
N ARG A 139 7.10 -20.32 4.90
CA ARG A 139 7.49 -19.32 5.90
C ARG A 139 7.62 -17.95 5.25
N VAL A 140 7.12 -16.90 5.91
CA VAL A 140 7.25 -15.53 5.40
C VAL A 140 8.73 -15.10 5.31
N SER A 141 9.61 -15.67 6.13
CA SER A 141 11.06 -15.46 6.05
C SER A 141 11.68 -16.00 4.74
N ASP A 142 11.13 -17.08 4.17
CA ASP A 142 11.60 -17.60 2.88
C ASP A 142 11.24 -16.64 1.74
N ILE A 143 10.12 -15.93 1.83
CA ILE A 143 9.77 -14.85 0.91
C ILE A 143 10.81 -13.73 1.01
N GLY A 144 11.11 -13.27 2.24
CA GLY A 144 12.13 -12.24 2.46
C GLY A 144 13.52 -12.65 1.97
N ARG A 145 13.88 -13.93 2.06
CA ARG A 145 15.12 -14.46 1.48
C ARG A 145 15.13 -14.36 -0.04
N VAL A 146 14.06 -14.79 -0.71
CA VAL A 146 13.98 -14.72 -2.17
C VAL A 146 13.94 -13.27 -2.67
N VAL A 147 13.27 -12.37 -1.96
CA VAL A 147 13.30 -10.92 -2.26
C VAL A 147 14.73 -10.39 -2.14
N TYR A 148 15.42 -10.70 -1.05
CA TYR A 148 16.80 -10.28 -0.82
C TYR A 148 17.78 -10.79 -1.89
N GLU A 149 17.76 -12.10 -2.17
CA GLU A 149 18.63 -12.71 -3.19
C GLU A 149 18.35 -12.13 -4.58
N SER A 150 17.09 -11.87 -4.92
CA SER A 150 16.71 -11.29 -6.21
C SER A 150 17.19 -9.86 -6.39
N ALA A 151 17.03 -9.01 -5.37
CA ALA A 151 17.46 -7.62 -5.42
C ALA A 151 19.00 -7.49 -5.43
N THR A 152 19.69 -8.25 -4.58
CA THR A 152 21.15 -8.21 -4.46
C THR A 152 21.87 -8.70 -5.71
N ARG A 153 21.34 -9.72 -6.39
CA ARG A 153 21.85 -10.19 -7.69
C ARG A 153 21.86 -9.11 -8.76
N LEU A 154 20.96 -8.12 -8.67
CA LEU A 154 20.90 -6.97 -9.59
C LEU A 154 21.66 -5.74 -9.07
N GLY A 155 22.46 -5.89 -8.01
CA GLY A 155 23.22 -4.77 -7.43
C GLY A 155 22.37 -3.80 -6.61
N CYS A 156 21.19 -4.23 -6.16
CA CYS A 156 20.29 -3.42 -5.34
C CYS A 156 20.22 -3.97 -3.91
N ARG A 157 19.71 -3.15 -2.99
CA ARG A 157 19.48 -3.52 -1.59
C ARG A 157 18.00 -3.41 -1.25
N PRO A 158 17.37 -4.41 -0.63
CA PRO A 158 16.00 -4.26 -0.12
C PRO A 158 15.93 -3.28 1.05
N ILE A 159 14.78 -2.61 1.22
CA ILE A 159 14.48 -1.87 2.45
C ILE A 159 14.06 -2.86 3.54
N SER A 160 14.88 -3.06 4.57
CA SER A 160 14.70 -4.15 5.53
C SER A 160 13.61 -3.92 6.57
N ASN A 161 13.19 -2.67 6.79
CA ASN A 161 12.14 -2.29 7.74
C ASN A 161 10.83 -1.85 7.07
N LEU A 162 10.64 -2.17 5.78
CA LEU A 162 9.34 -2.20 5.12
C LEU A 162 8.99 -3.65 4.77
N THR A 163 7.72 -3.98 4.85
CA THR A 163 7.22 -5.35 4.75
C THR A 163 5.86 -5.34 4.08
N GLY A 164 5.59 -6.34 3.25
CA GLY A 164 4.22 -6.72 2.90
C GLY A 164 3.40 -7.11 4.12
N HIS A 165 2.12 -7.39 3.89
CA HIS A 165 1.18 -7.61 4.99
C HIS A 165 0.03 -8.55 4.60
N GLU A 166 -0.53 -9.20 5.62
CA GLU A 166 -1.83 -9.87 5.51
C GLU A 166 -2.94 -8.83 5.42
N ILE A 167 -3.87 -9.04 4.51
CA ILE A 167 -5.06 -8.20 4.31
C ILE A 167 -6.29 -8.97 4.77
N GLY A 168 -7.13 -8.32 5.55
CA GLY A 168 -8.41 -8.84 6.02
C GLY A 168 -9.58 -7.94 5.64
N LYS A 169 -10.81 -8.44 5.84
CA LYS A 169 -12.02 -7.65 5.56
C LYS A 169 -12.05 -6.38 6.42
N TYR A 170 -12.12 -5.21 5.78
CA TYR A 170 -11.99 -3.88 6.40
C TYR A 170 -10.70 -3.68 7.23
N ARG A 171 -9.65 -4.46 6.97
CA ARG A 171 -8.39 -4.40 7.72
C ARG A 171 -7.22 -4.51 6.75
N LEU A 172 -6.67 -3.34 6.36
CA LEU A 172 -5.51 -3.28 5.47
C LEU A 172 -4.33 -4.09 6.03
N HIS A 173 -4.00 -3.89 7.31
CA HIS A 173 -2.99 -4.68 8.01
C HIS A 173 -3.65 -5.64 9.01
N ALA A 174 -3.70 -6.93 8.70
CA ALA A 174 -4.41 -7.96 9.47
C ALA A 174 -3.53 -8.81 10.39
N GLY A 175 -2.21 -8.57 10.44
CA GLY A 175 -1.35 -8.98 11.55
C GLY A 175 -0.08 -9.73 11.18
N VAL A 176 -0.02 -10.41 10.03
CA VAL A 176 1.22 -11.03 9.54
C VAL A 176 1.95 -10.05 8.63
N SER A 177 3.25 -9.83 8.89
CA SER A 177 4.14 -9.06 8.02
C SER A 177 4.96 -9.98 7.12
N ILE A 178 5.09 -9.62 5.84
CA ILE A 178 5.88 -10.31 4.84
C ILE A 178 7.20 -9.55 4.62
N PRO A 179 8.32 -10.01 5.18
CA PRO A 179 9.55 -9.23 5.18
C PRO A 179 10.21 -9.18 3.80
N ASN A 180 10.96 -8.11 3.54
CA ASN A 180 11.79 -7.95 2.34
C ASN A 180 13.22 -8.50 2.50
N VAL A 181 13.55 -9.01 3.69
CA VAL A 181 14.81 -9.67 4.03
C VAL A 181 14.52 -10.91 4.89
N PRO A 182 15.41 -11.93 4.92
CA PRO A 182 15.22 -13.06 5.83
C PRO A 182 15.07 -12.60 7.28
N THR A 183 14.13 -13.21 8.02
CA THR A 183 13.92 -12.95 9.45
C THR A 183 13.88 -14.26 10.26
N GLY A 184 13.99 -14.18 11.59
CA GLY A 184 13.89 -15.35 12.47
C GLY A 184 12.46 -15.81 12.76
N GLY A 185 11.44 -15.18 12.16
CA GLY A 185 10.03 -15.45 12.47
C GLY A 185 9.54 -16.83 11.99
N SER A 186 8.54 -17.39 12.70
CA SER A 186 7.92 -18.68 12.37
C SER A 186 6.59 -18.55 11.61
N ALA A 187 6.13 -17.33 11.34
CA ALA A 187 4.89 -17.08 10.61
C ALA A 187 4.95 -17.67 9.20
N LYS A 188 3.79 -18.12 8.71
CA LYS A 188 3.63 -18.77 7.42
C LYS A 188 2.47 -18.14 6.66
N LEU A 189 2.49 -18.27 5.34
CA LEU A 189 1.30 -18.04 4.54
C LEU A 189 0.27 -19.14 4.83
N GLU A 190 -1.01 -18.77 4.92
CA GLU A 190 -2.10 -19.71 5.16
C GLU A 190 -3.04 -19.74 3.96
N ALA A 191 -3.59 -20.92 3.66
CA ALA A 191 -4.56 -21.08 2.59
C ALA A 191 -5.80 -20.21 2.86
N GLY A 192 -6.26 -19.54 1.81
CA GLY A 192 -7.46 -18.71 1.84
C GLY A 192 -7.30 -17.33 2.47
N LYS A 193 -6.07 -16.96 2.85
CA LYS A 193 -5.74 -15.61 3.25
C LYS A 193 -5.27 -14.76 2.08
N VAL A 194 -5.42 -13.45 2.25
CA VAL A 194 -5.02 -12.43 1.28
C VAL A 194 -3.75 -11.74 1.79
N TYR A 195 -2.78 -11.51 0.92
CA TYR A 195 -1.54 -10.83 1.28
C TYR A 195 -1.12 -9.82 0.22
N ALA A 196 -0.60 -8.69 0.66
CA ALA A 196 0.23 -7.78 -0.13
C ALA A 196 1.69 -8.27 -0.12
N LEU A 197 2.26 -8.46 -1.31
CA LEU A 197 3.69 -8.67 -1.48
C LEU A 197 4.31 -7.42 -2.11
N GLU A 198 5.10 -6.68 -1.34
CA GLU A 198 5.64 -5.36 -1.73
C GLU A 198 7.16 -5.24 -1.51
N PRO A 199 7.97 -5.70 -2.48
CA PRO A 199 9.39 -5.42 -2.51
C PRO A 199 9.73 -3.95 -2.71
N PHE A 200 10.46 -3.39 -1.74
CA PHE A 200 11.14 -2.10 -1.88
C PHE A 200 12.63 -2.29 -2.09
N THR A 201 13.19 -1.63 -3.09
CA THR A 201 14.63 -1.68 -3.38
C THR A 201 15.25 -0.29 -3.45
N THR A 202 16.51 -0.19 -3.05
CA THR A 202 17.35 1.00 -3.14
C THR A 202 18.76 0.61 -3.61
N ARG A 203 19.67 1.57 -3.70
CA ARG A 203 21.06 1.33 -4.10
C ARG A 203 21.77 0.41 -3.10
N SER A 204 22.72 -0.38 -3.59
CA SER A 204 23.51 -1.29 -2.75
C SER A 204 24.30 -0.58 -1.64
N ASP A 205 24.71 0.66 -1.88
CA ASP A 205 25.47 1.50 -0.94
C ASP A 205 24.60 2.40 -0.05
N ALA A 206 23.28 2.36 -0.21
CA ALA A 206 22.34 3.08 0.64
C ALA A 206 22.16 2.38 2.01
N SER A 207 21.50 3.08 2.93
CA SER A 207 21.25 2.55 4.28
C SER A 207 20.36 1.32 4.27
N GLY A 208 19.42 1.21 3.33
CA GLY A 208 18.50 0.08 3.23
C GLY A 208 17.45 0.04 4.33
N VAL A 209 17.18 1.19 4.96
CA VAL A 209 16.12 1.38 5.96
C VAL A 209 15.45 2.72 5.76
N VAL A 210 14.17 2.81 6.12
CA VAL A 210 13.41 4.07 6.13
C VAL A 210 13.31 4.67 7.52
N VAL A 211 13.15 5.99 7.57
CA VAL A 211 12.89 6.78 8.78
C VAL A 211 11.65 7.65 8.58
N ASN A 212 10.98 7.97 9.68
CA ASN A 212 9.81 8.84 9.67
C ASN A 212 10.22 10.30 9.43
N THR A 213 9.49 10.99 8.57
CA THR A 213 9.52 12.45 8.52
C THR A 213 8.51 13.06 9.51
N LYS A 214 8.41 14.39 9.52
CA LYS A 214 7.37 15.12 10.26
C LYS A 214 6.07 15.29 9.47
N ILE A 215 6.06 14.91 8.18
CA ILE A 215 4.90 15.06 7.29
C ILE A 215 3.95 13.90 7.55
N ILE A 216 2.69 14.19 7.88
CA ILE A 216 1.64 13.21 8.17
C ILE A 216 0.36 13.67 7.49
N HIS A 217 -0.02 13.00 6.39
CA HIS A 217 -1.24 13.31 5.63
C HIS A 217 -2.25 12.14 5.59
N ILE A 218 -1.87 11.00 6.15
CA ILE A 218 -2.68 9.78 6.22
C ILE A 218 -2.96 9.45 7.68
N PHE A 219 -4.21 9.14 7.98
CA PHE A 219 -4.68 8.84 9.32
C PHE A 219 -5.58 7.60 9.33
N ALA A 220 -5.69 6.92 10.46
CA ALA A 220 -6.70 5.88 10.69
C ALA A 220 -7.30 6.02 12.09
N LEU A 221 -8.61 5.84 12.19
CA LEU A 221 -9.31 5.93 13.48
C LEU A 221 -8.97 4.72 14.37
N ARG A 222 -8.73 4.97 15.66
CA ARG A 222 -8.69 3.91 16.69
C ARG A 222 -10.11 3.61 17.15
N MET A 223 -10.82 2.81 16.36
CA MET A 223 -12.25 2.52 16.56
C MET A 223 -12.56 1.87 17.91
N ASP A 224 -11.62 1.10 18.46
CA ASP A 224 -11.67 0.53 19.81
C ASP A 224 -11.67 1.61 20.90
N LEU A 225 -10.84 2.64 20.76
CA LEU A 225 -10.77 3.77 21.70
C LEU A 225 -11.97 4.70 21.57
N LEU A 226 -12.46 4.94 20.35
CA LEU A 226 -13.66 5.77 20.14
C LEU A 226 -14.89 5.15 20.82
N LYS A 227 -15.07 3.83 20.72
CA LYS A 227 -16.18 3.12 21.36
C LYS A 227 -16.11 3.14 22.89
N SER A 228 -14.89 3.08 23.44
CA SER A 228 -14.67 2.91 24.88
C SER A 228 -14.50 4.21 25.66
N LYS A 229 -13.82 5.22 25.09
CA LYS A 229 -13.43 6.44 25.82
C LYS A 229 -14.33 7.63 25.55
N GLU A 230 -14.97 7.71 24.39
CA GLU A 230 -15.68 8.92 23.99
C GLU A 230 -17.00 8.64 23.26
N LYS A 231 -17.90 7.97 23.97
CA LYS A 231 -19.28 7.73 23.49
C LYS A 231 -20.02 9.03 23.18
N SER A 232 -19.66 10.15 23.81
CA SER A 232 -20.22 11.47 23.49
C SER A 232 -19.84 11.98 22.10
N LEU A 233 -18.73 11.51 21.50
CA LEU A 233 -18.33 11.89 20.15
C LEU A 233 -19.06 11.11 19.07
N SER A 234 -19.68 9.96 19.38
CA SER A 234 -20.30 9.11 18.34
C SER A 234 -21.41 9.82 17.57
N ASP A 235 -22.01 10.85 18.15
CA ASP A 235 -23.04 11.65 17.50
C ASP A 235 -22.54 12.86 16.73
N SER A 236 -21.25 13.17 16.85
CA SER A 236 -20.61 14.29 16.16
C SER A 236 -20.72 14.15 14.64
N ALA A 237 -21.28 15.16 13.97
CA ALA A 237 -21.37 15.22 12.52
C ALA A 237 -20.01 15.03 11.81
N PRO A 238 -18.91 15.70 12.21
CA PRO A 238 -17.61 15.48 11.58
C PRO A 238 -17.06 14.06 11.80
N LEU A 239 -17.30 13.42 12.95
CA LEU A 239 -16.91 12.02 13.15
C LEU A 239 -17.70 11.08 12.24
N LYS A 240 -19.02 11.28 12.11
CA LYS A 240 -19.89 10.50 11.22
C LYS A 240 -19.42 10.61 9.77
N GLU A 241 -18.98 11.79 9.34
CA GLU A 241 -18.39 11.98 8.02
C GLU A 241 -17.08 11.17 7.86
N ILE A 242 -16.13 11.30 8.79
CA ILE A 242 -14.87 10.56 8.72
C ILE A 242 -15.14 9.06 8.63
N VAL A 243 -15.98 8.51 9.50
CA VAL A 243 -16.33 7.08 9.50
C VAL A 243 -16.97 6.66 8.18
N ARG A 244 -17.89 7.46 7.63
CA ARG A 244 -18.53 7.17 6.33
C ARG A 244 -17.54 7.18 5.18
N VAL A 245 -16.66 8.18 5.12
CA VAL A 245 -15.69 8.37 4.02
C VAL A 245 -14.57 7.34 4.09
N SER A 246 -14.07 7.04 5.30
CA SER A 246 -12.98 6.09 5.53
C SER A 246 -13.44 4.63 5.58
N ARG A 247 -14.70 4.37 5.95
CA ARG A 247 -15.21 3.02 6.24
C ARG A 247 -14.35 2.26 7.28
N GLY A 248 -13.69 3.00 8.18
CA GLY A 248 -12.77 2.44 9.18
C GLY A 248 -11.36 2.13 8.66
N LEU A 249 -11.07 2.44 7.39
CA LEU A 249 -9.76 2.29 6.77
C LEU A 249 -8.94 3.58 6.85
N PRO A 250 -7.65 3.58 6.44
CA PRO A 250 -6.87 4.80 6.36
C PRO A 250 -7.50 5.83 5.42
N TYR A 251 -7.36 7.11 5.77
CA TYR A 251 -7.92 8.22 5.02
C TYR A 251 -6.98 9.43 5.07
N THR A 252 -7.24 10.41 4.21
CA THR A 252 -6.56 11.71 4.22
C THR A 252 -7.58 12.82 4.49
N PRO A 253 -7.21 13.92 5.19
CA PRO A 253 -8.10 15.05 5.36
C PRO A 253 -8.58 15.67 4.05
N ARG A 254 -7.85 15.48 2.94
CA ARG A 254 -8.24 15.91 1.59
C ARG A 254 -9.56 15.29 1.11
N TRP A 255 -9.97 14.14 1.66
CA TRP A 255 -11.25 13.50 1.31
C TRP A 255 -12.45 14.04 2.09
N LEU A 256 -12.23 14.95 3.02
CA LEU A 256 -13.23 15.41 4.00
C LEU A 256 -13.62 16.87 3.76
N GLY A 257 -14.80 17.23 4.22
CA GLY A 257 -15.19 18.63 4.41
C GLY A 257 -14.29 19.33 5.45
N PRO A 258 -14.19 20.67 5.42
CA PRO A 258 -13.25 21.42 6.28
C PRO A 258 -13.41 21.15 7.78
N GLU A 259 -14.64 20.98 8.25
CA GLU A 259 -14.93 20.69 9.67
C GLU A 259 -14.39 19.31 10.07
N ALA A 260 -14.70 18.27 9.27
CA ALA A 260 -14.22 16.91 9.49
C ALA A 260 -12.69 16.80 9.35
N ALA A 261 -12.08 17.53 8.42
CA ALA A 261 -10.63 17.62 8.28
C ALA A 261 -9.97 18.20 9.56
N SER A 262 -10.48 19.31 10.08
CA SER A 262 -10.00 19.90 11.34
C SER A 262 -10.22 18.95 12.53
N PHE A 263 -11.39 18.32 12.60
CA PHE A 263 -11.72 17.37 13.66
C PHE A 263 -10.81 16.13 13.64
N SER A 264 -10.46 15.62 12.46
CA SER A 264 -9.49 14.53 12.29
C SER A 264 -8.14 14.85 12.95
N LEU A 265 -7.62 16.07 12.76
CA LEU A 265 -6.37 16.50 13.38
C LEU A 265 -6.49 16.58 14.91
N GLN A 266 -7.66 16.96 15.44
CA GLN A 266 -7.94 16.93 16.88
C GLN A 266 -7.95 15.50 17.42
N LEU A 267 -8.58 14.55 16.71
CA LEU A 267 -8.58 13.12 17.09
C LEU A 267 -7.15 12.57 17.15
N TYR A 268 -6.32 12.89 16.17
CA TYR A 268 -4.89 12.52 16.17
C TYR A 268 -4.16 13.08 17.39
N ARG A 269 -4.29 14.38 17.69
CA ARG A 269 -3.67 15.02 18.86
C ARG A 269 -4.12 14.40 20.20
N ARG A 270 -5.33 13.85 20.24
CA ARG A 270 -5.91 13.17 21.42
C ARG A 270 -5.56 11.67 21.48
N GLY A 271 -4.82 11.14 20.51
CA GLY A 271 -4.48 9.72 20.42
C GLY A 271 -5.65 8.82 20.00
N LEU A 272 -6.74 9.38 19.50
CA LEU A 272 -7.92 8.66 18.99
C LEU A 272 -7.81 8.31 17.51
N ALA A 273 -6.83 8.88 16.82
CA ALA A 273 -6.41 8.47 15.48
C ALA A 273 -4.90 8.22 15.45
N ILE A 274 -4.47 7.33 14.57
CA ILE A 274 -3.07 7.09 14.23
C ILE A 274 -2.73 7.97 13.04
N GLY A 275 -1.56 8.61 13.06
CA GLY A 275 -0.99 9.27 11.88
C GLY A 275 0.11 8.40 11.29
N TYR A 276 0.12 8.27 9.96
CA TYR A 276 1.15 7.54 9.23
C TYR A 276 2.14 8.57 8.64
N PRO A 277 3.33 8.72 9.23
CA PRO A 277 4.32 9.64 8.70
C PRO A 277 4.86 9.14 7.36
N VAL A 278 5.22 10.09 6.50
CA VAL A 278 5.95 9.81 5.26
C VAL A 278 7.27 9.13 5.62
N LEU A 279 7.56 8.04 4.92
CA LEU A 279 8.75 7.23 5.12
C LEU A 279 9.78 7.56 4.04
N VAL A 280 10.98 7.93 4.45
CA VAL A 280 12.09 8.25 3.54
C VAL A 280 13.27 7.32 3.79
N GLU A 281 13.96 6.92 2.73
CA GLU A 281 15.22 6.18 2.84
C GLU A 281 16.24 7.03 3.62
N LYS A 282 16.86 6.43 4.64
CA LYS A 282 17.65 7.16 5.64
C LYS A 282 18.84 7.92 5.08
N SER A 283 19.47 7.43 4.02
CA SER A 283 20.59 8.08 3.34
C SER A 283 20.16 9.06 2.24
N GLY A 284 18.85 9.20 2.00
CA GLY A 284 18.31 10.00 0.89
C GLY A 284 18.45 9.33 -0.47
N ALA A 285 18.80 8.04 -0.51
CA ALA A 285 18.90 7.31 -1.76
C ALA A 285 17.51 7.03 -2.36
N PRO A 286 17.38 6.99 -3.69
CA PRO A 286 16.10 6.69 -4.31
C PRO A 286 15.61 5.26 -3.99
N VAL A 287 14.30 5.11 -3.94
CA VAL A 287 13.60 3.84 -3.68
C VAL A 287 12.67 3.52 -4.84
N ALA A 288 12.59 2.24 -5.19
CA ALA A 288 11.57 1.67 -6.07
C ALA A 288 10.73 0.63 -5.32
N GLN A 289 9.45 0.56 -5.63
CA GLN A 289 8.45 -0.39 -5.11
C GLN A 289 7.78 -1.11 -6.29
N ALA A 290 7.45 -2.38 -6.09
CA ALA A 290 6.51 -3.12 -6.92
C ALA A 290 5.61 -3.92 -5.98
N GLU A 291 4.32 -4.00 -6.26
CA GLU A 291 3.41 -4.68 -5.35
C GLU A 291 2.20 -5.32 -6.03
N HIS A 292 1.87 -6.53 -5.56
CA HIS A 292 0.65 -7.22 -5.91
C HIS A 292 -0.05 -7.79 -4.68
N THR A 293 -1.38 -7.82 -4.75
CA THR A 293 -2.21 -8.58 -3.82
C THR A 293 -2.43 -9.99 -4.34
N ILE A 294 -2.32 -10.98 -3.46
CA ILE A 294 -2.53 -12.39 -3.76
C ILE A 294 -3.55 -13.04 -2.84
N ILE A 295 -4.26 -14.03 -3.35
CA ILE A 295 -4.96 -15.06 -2.55
C ILE A 295 -4.06 -16.28 -2.50
N VAL A 296 -3.78 -16.81 -1.30
CA VAL A 296 -2.96 -18.01 -1.13
C VAL A 296 -3.80 -19.27 -1.16
N TYR A 297 -3.31 -20.30 -1.84
CA TYR A 297 -3.87 -21.66 -1.89
C TYR A 297 -2.81 -22.69 -1.47
N GLU A 298 -3.20 -23.95 -1.29
CA GLU A 298 -2.29 -25.04 -0.93
C GLU A 298 -1.14 -25.21 -1.95
N GLY A 299 -1.46 -25.13 -3.25
CA GLY A 299 -0.51 -25.38 -4.34
C GLY A 299 0.19 -24.13 -4.90
N GLY A 300 -0.16 -22.92 -4.46
CA GLY A 300 0.28 -21.68 -5.08
C GLY A 300 -0.50 -20.46 -4.61
N CYS A 301 -0.53 -19.42 -5.44
CA CYS A 301 -1.34 -18.23 -5.20
C CYS A 301 -2.04 -17.75 -6.48
N GLU A 302 -3.14 -17.04 -6.35
CA GLU A 302 -3.76 -16.24 -7.42
C GLU A 302 -3.33 -14.79 -7.24
N VAL A 303 -2.84 -14.15 -8.30
CA VAL A 303 -2.50 -12.72 -8.32
C VAL A 303 -3.73 -11.93 -8.75
N LEU A 304 -4.13 -10.95 -7.97
CA LEU A 304 -5.37 -10.19 -8.19
C LEU A 304 -5.16 -8.86 -8.94
N THR A 305 -3.97 -8.28 -8.88
CA THR A 305 -3.63 -6.96 -9.44
C THR A 305 -2.58 -7.03 -10.54
#